data_AF-A0AAE2S9S6-F1
#
_entry.id   AF-A0AAE2S9S6-F1
#
_cell.length_a   1.000
_cell.length_b   1.000
_cell.length_c   1.000
_cell.angle_alpha   90.00
_cell.angle_beta   90.00
_cell.angle_gamma   90.00
#
_symmetry.space_group_name_H-M   'P 1'
#
loop_
_entity.id
_entity.type
_entity.pdbx_description
1 polymer ?
#
loop_
_entity_poly.entity_id
_entity_poly.type
_entity_poly.pdbx_seq_one_letter_code
_entity_poly.pdbx_strand_id
1 'polypeptide(L)'
;MNLEVMPAHHSNENTAVDKMTRQVQARMYLDDMVDALSVLPDMERKVIILKYIEGLQWFAISDRLHLSVRRLQEVMQQALNDFGIAYAGTLDLLDEGE
;
A
#
# COMPACT_ATOMS: atom_id res chain seq x y z
N MET A 1 -4.94 -53.79 25.81
CA MET A 1 -5.07 -52.63 24.92
C MET A 1 -4.31 -51.48 25.54
N ASN A 2 -3.13 -51.14 25.01
CA ASN A 2 -2.45 -49.89 25.32
C ASN A 2 -2.08 -49.28 23.97
N LEU A 3 -2.72 -48.15 23.66
CA LEU A 3 -2.50 -47.38 22.45
C LEU A 3 -1.25 -46.52 22.71
N GLU A 4 -0.14 -46.88 22.07
CA GLU A 4 1.08 -46.07 22.03
C GLU A 4 0.72 -44.69 21.44
N VAL A 5 0.75 -43.65 22.27
CA VAL A 5 0.71 -42.26 21.82
C VAL A 5 2.11 -41.92 21.34
N MET A 6 2.39 -42.12 20.05
CA MET A 6 3.55 -41.51 19.42
C MET A 6 3.31 -40.00 19.29
N PRO A 7 4.23 -39.13 19.72
CA PRO A 7 4.18 -37.72 19.40
C PRO A 7 4.57 -37.56 17.92
N ALA A 8 3.59 -37.21 17.08
CA ALA A 8 3.87 -36.76 15.72
C ALA A 8 4.55 -35.38 15.81
N HIS A 9 5.87 -35.39 15.89
CA HIS A 9 6.66 -34.24 15.48
C HIS A 9 6.53 -34.07 13.96
N HIS A 10 6.83 -32.84 13.51
CA HIS A 10 6.96 -32.40 12.11
C HIS A 10 5.69 -31.85 11.46
N SER A 11 5.39 -30.57 11.72
CA SER A 11 4.87 -29.68 10.67
C SER A 11 5.55 -28.33 10.80
N ASN A 12 6.79 -28.28 10.31
CA ASN A 12 7.54 -27.04 10.10
C ASN A 12 7.63 -26.72 8.60
N GLU A 13 6.73 -27.29 7.79
CA GLU A 13 6.94 -27.49 6.35
C GLU A 13 6.15 -26.56 5.44
N ASN A 14 5.47 -25.52 5.96
CA ASN A 14 4.76 -24.57 5.09
C ASN A 14 4.89 -23.10 5.49
N THR A 15 5.66 -22.77 6.52
CA THR A 15 5.78 -21.37 6.97
C THR A 15 6.81 -20.58 6.16
N ALA A 16 7.85 -21.24 5.63
CA ALA A 16 8.89 -20.56 4.86
C ALA A 16 8.39 -20.18 3.46
N VAL A 17 7.73 -21.10 2.76
CA VAL A 17 7.11 -20.86 1.44
C VAL A 17 5.97 -19.83 1.56
N ASP A 18 5.09 -19.97 2.54
CA ASP A 18 4.00 -18.99 2.79
C ASP A 18 4.57 -17.59 3.15
N LYS A 19 5.64 -17.51 3.95
CA LYS A 19 6.33 -16.23 4.20
C LYS A 19 6.98 -15.66 2.95
N MET A 20 7.60 -16.48 2.11
CA MET A 20 8.18 -16.05 0.83
C MET A 20 7.09 -15.51 -0.10
N THR A 21 5.95 -16.18 -0.21
CA THR A 21 4.79 -15.71 -0.98
C THR A 21 4.27 -14.38 -0.45
N ARG A 22 4.12 -14.23 0.87
CA ARG A 22 3.65 -12.97 1.48
C ARG A 22 4.64 -11.82 1.32
N GLN A 23 5.95 -12.10 1.39
CA GLN A 23 6.98 -11.09 1.17
C GLN A 23 7.01 -10.60 -0.27
N VAL A 24 6.90 -11.53 -1.24
CA VAL A 24 6.80 -11.19 -2.66
C VAL A 24 5.52 -10.39 -2.93
N GLN A 25 4.39 -10.82 -2.38
CA GLN A 25 3.11 -10.12 -2.53
C GLN A 25 3.12 -8.72 -1.90
N ALA A 26 3.71 -8.56 -0.71
CA ALA A 26 3.86 -7.25 -0.09
C ALA A 26 4.77 -6.32 -0.91
N ARG A 27 5.80 -6.87 -1.55
CA ARG A 27 6.65 -6.10 -2.46
C ARG A 27 5.87 -5.64 -3.69
N MET A 28 5.09 -6.51 -4.32
CA MET A 28 4.24 -6.13 -5.45
C MET A 28 3.29 -4.99 -5.09
N TYR A 29 2.60 -5.08 -3.95
CA TYR A 29 1.72 -3.99 -3.50
C TYR A 29 2.45 -2.66 -3.27
N LEU A 30 3.68 -2.70 -2.76
CA LEU A 30 4.48 -1.49 -2.58
C LEU A 30 4.94 -0.92 -3.92
N ASP A 31 5.35 -1.78 -4.86
CA ASP A 31 5.76 -1.37 -6.21
C ASP A 31 4.57 -0.72 -6.93
N ASP A 32 3.37 -1.32 -6.90
CA ASP A 32 2.14 -0.76 -7.47
C ASP A 32 1.76 0.60 -6.83
N MET A 33 1.89 0.72 -5.51
CA MET A 33 1.65 1.98 -4.80
C MET A 33 2.66 3.06 -5.22
N VAL A 34 3.93 2.71 -5.39
CA VAL A 34 4.97 3.64 -5.83
C VAL A 34 4.71 4.10 -7.26
N ASP A 35 4.39 3.18 -8.16
CA ASP A 35 4.11 3.47 -9.56
C ASP A 35 2.89 4.38 -9.69
N ALA A 36 1.79 4.06 -9.00
CA ALA A 36 0.59 4.89 -8.97
C ALA A 36 0.89 6.29 -8.41
N LEU A 37 1.63 6.41 -7.29
CA LEU A 37 2.01 7.72 -6.75
C LEU A 37 2.95 8.51 -7.67
N SER A 38 3.77 7.84 -8.48
CA SER A 38 4.79 8.48 -9.32
C SER A 38 4.19 9.37 -10.41
N VAL A 39 3.02 8.98 -10.95
CA VAL A 39 2.34 9.67 -12.05
C VAL A 39 1.43 10.80 -11.58
N LEU A 40 1.17 10.90 -10.27
CA LEU A 40 0.33 11.95 -9.70
C LEU A 40 1.00 13.34 -9.79
N PRO A 41 0.20 14.41 -9.94
CA PRO A 41 0.66 15.78 -9.74
C PRO A 41 1.40 15.95 -8.40
N ASP A 42 2.45 16.75 -8.40
CA ASP A 42 3.36 16.86 -7.25
C ASP A 42 2.64 17.28 -5.95
N MET A 43 1.68 18.20 -6.04
CA MET A 43 0.90 18.64 -4.89
C MET A 43 0.03 17.52 -4.32
N GLU A 44 -0.61 16.74 -5.17
CA GLU A 44 -1.47 15.62 -4.78
C GLU A 44 -0.67 14.51 -4.13
N ARG A 45 0.43 14.10 -4.77
CA ARG A 45 1.39 13.13 -4.21
C ARG A 45 1.89 13.57 -2.84
N LYS A 46 2.31 14.83 -2.69
CA LYS A 46 2.78 15.38 -1.40
C LYS A 46 1.70 15.31 -0.33
N VAL A 47 0.46 15.66 -0.65
CA VAL A 47 -0.66 15.61 0.30
C VAL A 47 -0.95 14.17 0.75
N ILE A 48 -0.91 13.19 -0.15
CA ILE A 48 -1.06 11.76 0.18
C ILE A 48 0.08 11.29 1.09
N ILE A 49 1.33 11.53 0.70
CA ILE A 49 2.52 11.08 1.47
C ILE A 49 2.49 11.66 2.88
N LEU A 50 2.30 12.98 3.01
CA LEU A 50 2.27 13.62 4.32
C LEU A 50 1.13 13.10 5.20
N LYS A 51 -0.02 12.78 4.61
CA LYS A 51 -1.19 12.35 5.37
C LYS A 51 -1.14 10.88 5.78
N TYR A 52 -0.79 9.99 4.86
CA TYR A 52 -0.94 8.54 5.03
C TYR A 52 0.38 7.80 5.27
N ILE A 53 1.50 8.33 4.77
CA ILE A 53 2.81 7.70 4.97
C ILE A 53 3.52 8.32 6.19
N GLU A 54 3.56 9.65 6.27
CA GLU A 54 4.14 10.35 7.43
C GLU A 54 3.13 10.50 8.59
N GLY A 55 1.84 10.24 8.36
CA GLY A 55 0.82 10.24 9.41
C GLY A 55 0.49 11.63 10.00
N LEU A 56 0.77 12.71 9.29
CA LEU A 56 0.62 14.06 9.80
C LEU A 56 -0.86 14.48 9.96
N GLN A 57 -1.10 15.36 10.93
CA GLN A 57 -2.38 16.02 11.11
C GLN A 57 -2.54 17.17 10.11
N TRP A 58 -3.78 17.51 9.75
CA TRP A 58 -4.07 18.51 8.73
C TRP A 58 -3.43 19.87 9.01
N PHE A 59 -3.35 20.28 10.27
CA PHE A 59 -2.69 21.52 10.66
C PHE A 59 -1.18 21.52 10.35
N ALA A 60 -0.47 20.42 10.61
CA ALA A 60 0.95 20.30 10.30
C ALA A 60 1.21 20.28 8.79
N ILE A 61 0.31 19.66 8.02
CA ILE A 61 0.37 19.67 6.54
C ILE A 61 0.09 21.08 6.01
N SER A 62 -0.89 21.77 6.60
CA SER A 62 -1.25 23.15 6.28
C SER A 62 -0.08 24.10 6.47
N ASP A 63 0.62 23.98 7.60
CA ASP A 63 1.84 24.73 7.88
C ASP A 63 2.95 24.43 6.87
N ARG A 64 3.23 23.14 6.61
CA ARG A 64 4.31 22.69 5.72
C ARG A 64 4.10 23.03 4.24
N LEU A 65 2.85 23.04 3.78
CA LEU A 65 2.50 23.32 2.38
C LEU A 65 1.99 24.75 2.16
N HIS A 66 1.87 25.55 3.22
CA HIS A 66 1.34 26.91 3.19
C HIS A 66 -0.04 27.01 2.49
N LEU A 67 -0.88 26.01 2.70
CA LEU A 67 -2.25 25.94 2.16
C LEU A 67 -3.26 25.83 3.29
N SER A 68 -4.46 26.38 3.10
CA SER A 68 -5.54 26.18 4.08
C SER A 68 -5.95 24.72 4.16
N VAL A 69 -6.41 24.28 5.34
CA VAL A 69 -6.91 22.90 5.52
C VAL A 69 -8.03 22.57 4.53
N ARG A 70 -8.94 23.51 4.26
CA ARG A 70 -10.00 23.34 3.26
C ARG A 70 -9.41 23.05 1.87
N ARG A 71 -8.39 23.82 1.44
CA ARG A 71 -7.74 23.60 0.15
C ARG A 71 -7.02 22.25 0.10
N LEU A 72 -6.37 21.85 1.19
CA LEU A 72 -5.73 20.54 1.30
C LEU A 72 -6.73 19.38 1.20
N GLN A 73 -7.93 19.53 1.76
CA GLN A 73 -8.98 18.53 1.66
C GLN A 73 -9.53 18.42 0.23
N GLU A 74 -9.68 19.54 -0.48
CA GLU A 74 -10.05 19.53 -1.91
C GLU A 74 -8.98 18.84 -2.76
N VAL A 75 -7.70 19.18 -2.54
CA VAL A 75 -6.58 18.52 -3.20
C VAL A 75 -6.57 17.02 -2.88
N MET A 76 -6.81 16.64 -1.62
CA MET A 76 -6.87 15.23 -1.24
C MET A 76 -8.00 14.47 -1.95
N GLN A 77 -9.17 15.09 -2.08
CA GLN A 77 -10.29 14.46 -2.77
C GLN A 77 -9.96 14.17 -4.23
N GLN A 78 -9.31 15.12 -4.92
CA GLN A 78 -8.83 14.92 -6.29
C GLN A 78 -7.72 13.87 -6.33
N ALA A 79 -6.73 13.98 -5.45
CA ALA A 79 -5.59 13.07 -5.36
C ALA A 79 -6.03 11.62 -5.17
N LEU A 80 -7.06 11.36 -4.36
CA LEU A 80 -7.58 10.00 -4.14
C LEU A 80 -8.30 9.44 -5.37
N ASN A 81 -8.98 10.29 -6.14
CA ASN A 81 -9.60 9.87 -7.39
C ASN A 81 -8.51 9.50 -8.41
N ASP A 82 -7.56 10.40 -8.62
CA ASP A 82 -6.50 10.22 -9.61
C ASP A 82 -5.57 9.07 -9.22
N PHE A 83 -5.29 8.89 -7.93
CA PHE A 83 -4.60 7.71 -7.42
C PHE A 83 -5.36 6.42 -7.70
N GLY A 84 -6.69 6.40 -7.48
CA GLY A 84 -7.52 5.23 -7.76
C GLY A 84 -7.48 4.80 -9.23
N ILE A 85 -7.50 5.78 -10.15
CA ILE A 85 -7.37 5.53 -11.59
C ILE A 85 -5.97 4.98 -11.93
N ALA A 86 -4.92 5.63 -11.41
CA ALA A 86 -3.54 5.19 -11.65
C ALA A 86 -3.27 3.78 -11.12
N TYR A 87 -3.76 3.48 -9.91
CA TYR A 87 -3.61 2.17 -9.28
C TYR A 87 -4.45 1.07 -9.95
N ALA A 88 -5.64 1.39 -10.48
CA ALA A 88 -6.39 0.44 -11.30
C ALA A 88 -5.61 0.10 -12.58
N GLY A 89 -5.00 1.11 -13.21
CA GLY A 89 -4.17 0.91 -14.40
C GLY A 89 -2.95 0.01 -14.16
N THR A 90 -2.34 0.04 -12.97
CA THR A 90 -1.25 -0.90 -12.64
C THR A 90 -1.75 -2.34 -12.52
N LEU A 91 -2.99 -2.55 -12.03
CA LEU A 91 -3.60 -3.88 -11.94
C LEU A 91 -3.98 -4.43 -13.31
N ASP A 92 -4.57 -3.61 -14.19
CA ASP A 92 -4.95 -4.03 -15.55
C ASP A 92 -3.71 -4.44 -16.38
N LEU A 93 -2.57 -3.76 -16.19
CA LEU A 93 -1.29 -4.12 -16.83
C LEU A 93 -0.72 -5.47 -16.35
N LEU A 94 -1.05 -5.89 -15.13
CA LEU A 94 -0.63 -7.20 -14.60
C LEU A 94 -1.49 -8.33 -15.16
N ASP A 95 -2.79 -8.08 -15.41
CA ASP A 95 -3.72 -9.07 -15.97
C ASP A 95 -3.52 -9.30 -17.48
N GLU A 96 -3.03 -8.30 -18.24
CA GLU A 96 -2.73 -8.43 -19.68
C GLU A 96 -1.37 -9.12 -19.97
N GLY A 97 -0.61 -9.48 -18.94
CA GLY A 97 0.71 -10.12 -19.03
C GLY A 97 0.74 -11.65 -19.01
N GLU A 98 -0.42 -12.33 -18.96
CA GLU A 98 -0.57 -13.80 -19.12
C GLU A 98 -0.83 -14.24 -20.57
#